data_AF-A0A0X8V9P0-F1
#
_entry.id   AF-A0A0X8V9P0-F1
#
_cell.length_a   1.000
_cell.length_b   1.000
_cell.length_c   1.000
_cell.angle_alpha   90.00
_cell.angle_beta   90.00
_cell.angle_gamma   90.00
#
_symmetry.space_group_name_H-M   'P 1'
#
loop_
_entity.id
_entity.type
_entity.pdbx_description
1 polymer ?
#
loop_
_entity_poly.entity_id
_entity_poly.type
_entity_poly.pdbx_seq_one_letter_code
_entity_poly.pdbx_strand_id
1 'polypeptide(L)'
;MRKQLTLFLALILSMGILGGCGKKDSAPSENGSEEKKTDYRFEQCGLAYSLPKEWLERKNVNLIPVTFVKPDGEIYAKIEYDFTPDENMDELNNPDSKIPVDELMIPVFTLLVVKEENIESQGVKDELAHFKNCEELPKQEKFHFYYLTEYVGSTPRFSKESTKTFETLNSELPMLQKTIETFVPDEASVQTQIEDSKAYLNFMSTTLTGDPITSTVFYDYDLTVVNFWASYCYPDINELATLESFYKQLKEKYPNINFVQVVIDLPGEKAENTVKQAYKEAGVTFTTIIPDQAMASWIIDNLKGLPTTFFVDNKGRPLDTKIEGVKDLDYYWETTATALEKAKAEN
;
A
#
# COMPACT_ATOMS: atom_id res chain seq x y z
N MET A 1 15.72 28.25 -1.00
CA MET A 1 14.57 28.05 -1.91
C MET A 1 13.92 26.74 -1.55
N ARG A 2 12.69 26.79 -0.99
CA ARG A 2 11.88 25.59 -0.72
C ARG A 2 11.55 24.94 -2.07
N LYS A 3 12.26 23.87 -2.44
CA LYS A 3 11.84 23.00 -3.53
C LYS A 3 10.76 22.11 -2.95
N GLN A 4 9.54 22.21 -3.49
CA GLN A 4 8.51 21.22 -3.25
C GLN A 4 9.04 19.89 -3.81
N LEU A 5 9.32 18.94 -2.93
CA LEU A 5 9.63 17.57 -3.31
C LEU A 5 8.30 16.90 -3.65
N THR A 6 8.06 16.72 -4.95
CA THR A 6 7.12 15.70 -5.43
C THR A 6 7.81 14.36 -5.24
N LEU A 7 7.68 13.80 -4.05
CA LEU A 7 8.20 12.49 -3.68
C LEU A 7 7.22 11.45 -4.21
N PHE A 8 7.52 10.80 -5.33
CA PHE A 8 6.96 9.48 -5.64
C PHE A 8 7.70 8.48 -4.76
N LEU A 9 7.41 8.52 -3.45
CA LEU A 9 7.86 7.48 -2.54
C LEU A 9 7.06 6.23 -2.92
N ALA A 10 7.74 5.15 -3.27
CA ALA A 10 7.22 3.81 -3.06
C ALA A 10 7.12 3.58 -1.55
N LEU A 11 6.19 4.29 -0.92
CA LEU A 11 5.58 3.89 0.31
C LEU A 11 4.89 2.57 -0.04
N ILE A 12 5.54 1.43 0.24
CA ILE A 12 4.83 0.16 0.39
C ILE A 12 4.00 0.31 1.67
N LEU A 13 2.99 1.18 1.59
CA LEU A 13 1.92 1.33 2.55
C LEU A 13 0.96 0.20 2.24
N SER A 14 1.35 -1.05 2.56
CA SER A 14 0.37 -2.12 2.65
C SER A 14 -0.50 -1.82 3.87
N MET A 15 -1.59 -1.10 3.57
CA MET A 15 -2.72 -0.71 4.43
C MET A 15 -2.40 0.27 5.57
N GLY A 16 -3.11 1.40 5.51
CA GLY A 16 -3.32 2.29 6.66
C GLY A 16 -2.73 3.67 6.47
N ILE A 17 -3.58 4.61 6.06
CA ILE A 17 -3.37 6.05 6.22
C ILE A 17 -2.94 6.28 7.68
N LEU A 18 -1.67 6.57 7.91
CA LEU A 18 -1.21 7.08 9.20
C LEU A 18 -1.95 8.39 9.44
N GLY A 19 -2.99 8.33 10.27
CA GLY A 19 -3.69 9.48 10.80
C GLY A 19 -2.65 10.49 11.28
N GLY A 20 -2.76 11.71 10.79
CA GLY A 20 -1.74 12.73 10.95
C GLY A 20 -1.27 12.91 12.39
N CYS A 21 -0.01 13.33 12.52
CA CYS A 21 0.61 13.81 13.75
C CYS A 21 -0.27 14.86 14.45
N GLY A 22 -1.23 14.40 15.24
CA GLY A 22 -2.03 15.21 16.13
C GLY A 22 -1.47 15.04 17.52
N LYS A 23 -0.89 16.10 18.08
CA LYS A 23 -0.73 16.22 19.54
C LYS A 23 -2.11 16.04 20.17
N LYS A 24 -2.40 14.86 20.70
CA LYS A 24 -3.46 14.71 21.70
C LYS A 24 -2.82 14.98 23.05
N ASP A 25 -3.19 16.10 23.65
CA ASP A 25 -2.96 16.32 25.07
C ASP A 25 -3.73 15.23 25.83
N SER A 26 -3.01 14.34 26.52
CA SER A 26 -3.60 13.32 27.37
C SER A 26 -4.25 13.97 28.60
N ALA A 27 -5.48 13.57 28.91
CA ALA A 27 -6.09 13.86 30.21
C ALA A 27 -5.37 13.03 31.29
N PRO A 28 -5.23 13.54 32.54
CA PRO A 28 -4.38 12.90 33.54
C PRO A 28 -5.03 11.61 34.06
N SER A 29 -4.30 10.49 33.97
CA SER A 29 -4.63 9.26 34.69
C SER A 29 -4.04 9.35 36.11
N GLU A 30 -4.90 9.16 37.12
CA GLU A 30 -4.48 8.96 38.50
C GLU A 30 -3.93 7.53 38.65
N ASN A 31 -2.64 7.36 38.41
CA ASN A 31 -1.77 6.42 39.13
C ASN A 31 -0.32 6.64 38.68
N GLY A 32 0.55 6.95 39.64
CA GLY A 32 1.93 7.34 39.41
C GLY A 32 2.81 6.21 38.85
N SER A 33 2.92 6.18 37.53
CA SER A 33 4.13 5.77 36.83
C SER A 33 4.50 6.93 35.90
N GLU A 34 5.73 7.44 35.97
CA GLU A 34 6.22 8.45 35.04
C GLU A 34 6.14 7.87 33.61
N GLU A 35 5.08 8.21 32.86
CA GLU A 35 5.02 7.94 31.43
C GLU A 35 6.20 8.68 30.79
N LYS A 36 7.18 7.91 30.32
CA LYS A 36 8.23 8.42 29.46
C LYS A 36 7.55 9.03 28.23
N LYS A 37 7.72 10.34 28.05
CA LYS A 37 7.15 11.04 26.91
C LYS A 37 7.96 10.72 25.67
N THR A 38 7.50 9.78 24.86
CA THR A 38 8.07 9.46 23.54
C THR A 38 7.48 10.36 22.45
N ASP A 39 8.26 10.63 21.40
CA ASP A 39 7.83 11.47 20.28
C ASP A 39 6.95 10.71 19.26
N TYR A 40 7.15 9.39 19.17
CA TYR A 40 6.39 8.49 18.30
C TYR A 40 5.71 7.40 19.12
N ARG A 41 4.45 7.13 18.79
CA ARG A 41 3.63 6.09 19.42
C ARG A 41 2.71 5.47 18.38
N PHE A 42 2.82 4.16 18.24
CA PHE A 42 2.09 3.35 17.26
C PHE A 42 1.30 2.29 18.01
N GLU A 43 0.03 2.59 18.31
CA GLU A 43 -0.84 1.69 19.06
C GLU A 43 -1.01 0.35 18.32
N GLN A 44 -1.05 0.39 16.99
CA GLN A 44 -1.26 -0.76 16.11
C GLN A 44 -0.18 -1.82 16.21
N CYS A 45 1.05 -1.44 16.58
CA CYS A 45 2.17 -2.37 16.70
C CYS A 45 2.76 -2.41 18.10
N GLY A 46 2.17 -1.73 19.09
CA GLY A 46 2.63 -1.83 20.47
C GLY A 46 3.98 -1.15 20.72
N LEU A 47 4.37 -0.16 19.91
CA LEU A 47 5.69 0.48 19.96
C LEU A 47 5.61 1.98 20.18
N ALA A 48 6.50 2.49 21.03
CA ALA A 48 6.72 3.91 21.25
C ALA A 48 8.23 4.18 21.38
N TYR A 49 8.73 5.28 20.83
CA TYR A 49 10.15 5.64 20.88
C TYR A 49 10.37 7.12 20.53
N SER A 50 11.58 7.61 20.79
CA SER A 50 12.04 8.93 20.38
C SER A 50 13.30 8.81 19.53
N LEU A 51 13.29 9.43 18.35
CA LEU A 51 14.50 9.61 17.58
C LEU A 51 15.34 10.74 18.20
N PRO A 52 16.68 10.63 18.23
CA PRO A 52 17.53 11.75 18.57
C PRO A 52 17.23 12.95 17.67
N LYS A 53 16.92 14.12 18.25
CA LYS A 53 16.55 15.31 17.48
C LYS A 53 17.65 15.75 16.55
N GLU A 54 18.90 15.53 16.97
CA GLU A 54 20.10 15.82 16.21
C GLU A 54 20.13 15.05 14.89
N TRP A 55 19.52 13.85 14.79
CA TRP A 55 19.46 13.09 13.55
C TRP A 55 18.61 13.79 12.49
N LEU A 56 17.49 14.40 12.91
CA LEU A 56 16.54 15.07 12.01
C LEU A 56 17.06 16.41 11.46
N GLU A 57 18.04 17.00 12.15
CA GLU A 57 18.63 18.30 11.79
C GLU A 57 20.04 18.16 11.17
N ARG A 58 20.62 16.96 11.19
CA ARG A 58 21.99 16.72 10.69
C ARG A 58 22.02 16.82 9.17
N LYS A 59 23.00 17.57 8.65
CA LYS A 59 23.26 17.65 7.21
C LYS A 59 23.65 16.27 6.67
N ASN A 60 23.30 16.00 5.41
CA ASN A 60 23.59 14.72 4.75
C ASN A 60 23.00 13.50 5.48
N VAL A 61 21.92 13.70 6.25
CA VAL A 61 21.15 12.63 6.88
C VAL A 61 19.71 12.72 6.40
N ASN A 62 19.34 11.76 5.56
CA ASN A 62 17.96 11.50 5.22
C ASN A 62 17.61 10.13 5.79
N LEU A 63 16.66 10.11 6.73
CA LEU A 63 16.13 8.88 7.31
C LEU A 63 14.78 8.60 6.67
N ILE A 64 14.70 7.54 5.89
CA ILE A 64 13.49 7.11 5.18
C ILE A 64 12.86 5.98 5.99
N PRO A 65 11.67 6.18 6.58
CA PRO A 65 10.99 5.12 7.30
C PRO A 65 10.28 4.16 6.34
N VAL A 66 10.43 2.87 6.57
CA VAL A 66 9.63 1.79 5.98
C VAL A 66 8.82 1.16 7.11
N THR A 67 7.50 1.17 7.01
CA THR A 67 6.62 0.70 8.09
C THR A 67 5.41 -0.06 7.58
N PHE A 68 5.08 -1.19 8.22
CA PHE A 68 3.83 -1.91 7.99
C PHE A 68 3.32 -2.59 9.25
N VAL A 69 2.02 -2.88 9.26
CA VAL A 69 1.36 -3.82 10.20
C VAL A 69 0.58 -4.83 9.36
N LYS A 70 0.81 -6.12 9.61
CA LYS A 70 0.22 -7.23 8.88
C LYS A 70 -0.24 -8.31 9.89
N PRO A 71 -1.50 -8.26 10.34
CA PRO A 71 -2.00 -9.17 11.38
C PRO A 71 -1.84 -10.66 11.09
N ASP A 72 -1.93 -11.03 9.81
CA ASP A 72 -1.81 -12.40 9.31
C ASP A 72 -0.41 -12.71 8.74
N GLY A 73 0.56 -11.80 8.93
CA GLY A 73 1.93 -11.96 8.47
C GLY A 73 2.78 -12.77 9.42
N GLU A 74 3.81 -13.44 8.89
CA GLU A 74 4.87 -14.04 9.71
C GLU A 74 5.52 -12.98 10.62
N ILE A 75 5.83 -11.82 10.03
CA ILE A 75 6.16 -10.59 10.76
C ILE A 75 4.87 -9.80 10.94
N TYR A 76 4.50 -9.53 12.21
CA TYR A 76 3.28 -8.78 12.53
C TYR A 76 3.44 -7.30 12.23
N ALA A 77 4.57 -6.70 12.56
CA ALA A 77 4.86 -5.31 12.20
C ALA A 77 6.36 -5.08 12.03
N LYS A 78 6.70 -4.10 11.20
CA LYS A 78 8.08 -3.62 11.02
C LYS A 78 8.09 -2.10 10.99
N ILE A 79 9.02 -1.48 11.69
CA ILE A 79 9.40 -0.08 11.57
C ILE A 79 10.91 -0.03 11.34
N GLU A 80 11.33 0.34 10.14
CA GLU A 80 12.73 0.39 9.72
C GLU A 80 13.08 1.81 9.30
N TYR A 81 14.26 2.29 9.68
CA TYR A 81 14.76 3.60 9.23
C TYR A 81 16.01 3.40 8.39
N ASP A 82 15.89 3.70 7.10
CA ASP A 82 16.98 3.63 6.14
C ASP A 82 17.70 4.97 6.06
N PHE A 83 19.02 4.95 6.19
CA PHE A 83 19.87 6.09 5.93
C PHE A 83 20.18 6.18 4.45
N THR A 84 19.95 7.35 3.87
CA THR A 84 20.44 7.70 2.54
C THR A 84 21.15 9.07 2.56
N PRO A 85 22.36 9.17 1.99
CA PRO A 85 23.07 10.43 1.88
C PRO A 85 22.49 11.30 0.76
N ASP A 86 22.68 12.62 0.86
CA ASP A 86 22.25 13.63 -0.11
C ASP A 86 22.75 13.29 -1.54
N GLU A 87 23.96 12.72 -1.65
CA GLU A 87 24.57 12.34 -2.93
C GLU A 87 23.83 11.20 -3.66
N ASN A 88 23.05 10.39 -2.94
CA ASN A 88 22.27 9.29 -3.50
C ASN A 88 20.80 9.66 -3.79
N MET A 89 20.34 10.80 -3.28
CA MET A 89 18.92 11.20 -3.37
C MET A 89 18.45 11.42 -4.81
N ASP A 90 19.30 11.94 -5.69
CA ASP A 90 18.92 12.16 -7.10
C ASP A 90 18.66 10.84 -7.81
N GLU A 91 19.46 9.81 -7.55
CA GLU A 91 19.28 8.48 -8.14
C GLU A 91 18.07 7.76 -7.54
N LEU A 92 17.86 7.91 -6.23
CA LEU A 92 16.70 7.31 -5.56
C LEU A 92 15.37 7.88 -6.07
N ASN A 93 15.35 9.15 -6.45
CA ASN A 93 14.17 9.81 -7.02
C ASN A 93 14.00 9.57 -8.52
N ASN A 94 14.91 8.82 -9.17
CA ASN A 94 14.84 8.53 -10.59
C ASN A 94 14.07 7.22 -10.85
N PRO A 95 12.83 7.27 -11.36
CA PRO A 95 12.04 6.07 -11.63
C PRO A 95 12.66 5.15 -12.70
N ASP A 96 13.55 5.70 -13.54
CA ASP A 96 14.26 4.94 -14.58
C ASP A 96 15.60 4.38 -14.12
N SER A 97 15.98 4.60 -12.85
CA SER A 97 17.22 4.10 -12.27
C SER A 97 17.37 2.59 -12.49
N LYS A 98 18.60 2.17 -12.80
CA LYS A 98 19.00 0.76 -12.84
C LYS A 98 19.86 0.36 -11.65
N ILE A 99 20.10 1.29 -10.73
CA ILE A 99 20.88 1.04 -9.53
C ILE A 99 19.95 0.38 -8.50
N PRO A 100 20.33 -0.77 -7.94
CA PRO A 100 19.58 -1.39 -6.86
C PRO A 100 19.42 -0.45 -5.66
N VAL A 101 18.23 -0.38 -5.07
CA VAL A 101 17.91 0.53 -3.96
C VAL A 101 18.78 0.25 -2.73
N ASP A 102 19.12 -1.02 -2.49
CA ASP A 102 20.02 -1.49 -1.43
C ASP A 102 21.50 -1.09 -1.64
N GLU A 103 21.87 -0.54 -2.79
CA GLU A 103 23.15 0.15 -2.98
C GLU A 103 23.09 1.65 -2.61
N LEU A 104 21.89 2.24 -2.53
CA LEU A 104 21.66 3.68 -2.38
C LEU A 104 21.23 4.08 -0.96
N MET A 105 20.64 3.16 -0.21
CA MET A 105 20.25 3.33 1.18
C MET A 105 20.52 2.07 1.99
N ILE A 106 20.67 2.21 3.30
CA ILE A 106 20.94 1.08 4.19
C ILE A 106 20.18 1.25 5.52
N PRO A 107 19.62 0.17 6.10
CA PRO A 107 18.98 0.23 7.41
C PRO A 107 19.96 0.70 8.49
N VAL A 108 19.52 1.70 9.28
CA VAL A 108 20.21 2.11 10.52
C VAL A 108 19.75 1.23 11.67
N PHE A 109 18.43 1.05 11.81
CA PHE A 109 17.82 0.14 12.77
C PHE A 109 16.43 -0.29 12.32
N THR A 110 15.98 -1.40 12.88
CA THR A 110 14.64 -1.95 12.67
C THR A 110 14.01 -2.35 13.99
N LEU A 111 12.75 -1.95 14.20
CA LEU A 111 11.88 -2.46 15.25
C LEU A 111 10.95 -3.50 14.63
N LEU A 112 11.06 -4.74 15.07
CA LEU A 112 10.30 -5.87 14.57
C LEU A 112 9.32 -6.34 15.63
N VAL A 113 8.08 -6.63 15.23
CA VAL A 113 7.05 -7.22 16.10
C VAL A 113 6.62 -8.54 15.51
N VAL A 114 6.64 -9.60 16.32
CA VAL A 114 6.36 -10.98 15.90
C VAL A 114 5.41 -11.62 16.90
N LYS A 115 4.40 -12.33 16.42
CA LYS A 115 3.52 -13.14 17.27
C LYS A 115 4.27 -14.41 17.71
N GLU A 116 4.04 -14.87 18.93
CA GLU A 116 4.67 -16.08 19.51
C GLU A 116 4.66 -17.27 18.53
N GLU A 117 3.51 -17.53 17.91
CA GLU A 117 3.32 -18.62 16.96
C GLU A 117 4.22 -18.56 15.72
N ASN A 118 4.76 -17.39 15.39
CA ASN A 118 5.54 -17.13 14.18
C ASN A 118 7.04 -16.94 14.43
N ILE A 119 7.53 -16.92 15.67
CA ILE A 119 8.97 -16.68 15.98
C ILE A 119 9.89 -17.63 15.20
N GLU A 120 9.46 -18.87 15.03
CA GLU A 120 10.23 -19.91 14.34
C GLU A 120 9.99 -19.97 12.84
N SER A 121 9.20 -19.06 12.27
CA SER A 121 8.91 -19.02 10.84
C SER A 121 10.17 -18.68 10.04
N GLN A 122 10.17 -19.07 8.76
CA GLN A 122 11.32 -18.81 7.90
C GLN A 122 11.49 -17.31 7.63
N GLY A 123 10.41 -16.57 7.40
CA GLY A 123 10.47 -15.13 7.15
C GLY A 123 11.00 -14.34 8.36
N VAL A 124 10.68 -14.74 9.59
CA VAL A 124 11.27 -14.12 10.79
C VAL A 124 12.77 -14.44 10.87
N LYS A 125 13.17 -15.70 10.63
CA LYS A 125 14.59 -16.10 10.62
C LYS A 125 15.40 -15.36 9.55
N ASP A 126 14.84 -15.21 8.36
CA ASP A 126 15.47 -14.52 7.24
C ASP A 126 15.66 -13.03 7.56
N GLU A 127 14.64 -12.37 8.11
CA GLU A 127 14.73 -10.96 8.48
C GLU A 127 15.77 -10.73 9.59
N LEU A 128 15.79 -11.58 10.62
CA LEU A 128 16.79 -11.50 11.69
C LEU A 128 18.22 -11.74 11.17
N ALA A 129 18.39 -12.58 10.15
CA ALA A 129 19.71 -12.88 9.57
C ALA A 129 20.34 -11.69 8.83
N HIS A 130 19.56 -10.68 8.47
CA HIS A 130 20.05 -9.44 7.87
C HIS A 130 20.79 -8.54 8.87
N PHE A 131 20.72 -8.81 10.17
CA PHE A 131 21.30 -7.98 11.23
C PHE A 131 22.26 -8.80 12.09
N LYS A 132 23.38 -8.19 12.49
CA LYS A 132 24.34 -8.85 13.40
C LYS A 132 23.90 -8.77 14.85
N ASN A 133 23.22 -7.68 15.20
CA ASN A 133 22.71 -7.47 16.55
C ASN A 133 21.17 -7.53 16.52
N CYS A 134 20.63 -8.57 17.16
CA CYS A 134 19.20 -8.79 17.30
C CYS A 134 18.89 -8.83 18.78
N GLU A 135 18.44 -7.71 19.34
CA GLU A 135 18.10 -7.62 20.75
C GLU A 135 16.61 -7.78 20.96
N GLU A 136 16.21 -8.70 21.84
CA GLU A 136 14.82 -8.84 22.25
C GLU A 136 14.46 -7.78 23.31
N LEU A 137 13.43 -7.00 23.02
CA LEU A 137 12.85 -5.99 23.90
C LEU A 137 11.79 -6.63 24.83
N PRO A 138 11.29 -5.92 25.86
CA PRO A 138 10.29 -6.49 26.76
C PRO A 138 9.07 -7.02 26.01
N LYS A 139 8.79 -8.31 26.19
CA LYS A 139 7.63 -9.01 25.62
C LYS A 139 6.31 -8.48 26.18
N GLN A 140 5.26 -8.46 25.36
CA GLN A 140 3.91 -8.07 25.75
C GLN A 140 2.91 -9.15 25.31
N GLU A 141 2.34 -9.86 26.27
CA GLU A 141 1.45 -11.01 26.01
C GLU A 141 2.04 -12.00 24.99
N LYS A 142 1.41 -12.14 23.81
CA LYS A 142 1.83 -13.03 22.71
C LYS A 142 2.77 -12.35 21.71
N PHE A 143 3.21 -11.12 21.96
CA PHE A 143 4.02 -10.33 21.04
C PHE A 143 5.46 -10.22 21.53
N HIS A 144 6.37 -10.64 20.66
CA HIS A 144 7.81 -10.48 20.79
C HIS A 144 8.25 -9.26 19.99
N PHE A 145 9.16 -8.50 20.56
CA PHE A 145 9.64 -7.24 20.02
C PHE A 145 11.15 -7.32 19.89
N TYR A 146 11.69 -6.92 18.75
CA TYR A 146 13.13 -6.94 18.52
C TYR A 146 13.62 -5.56 18.07
N TYR A 147 14.77 -5.17 18.58
CA TYR A 147 15.56 -4.06 18.11
C TYR A 147 16.76 -4.60 17.33
N LEU A 148 16.72 -4.44 16.01
CA LEU A 148 17.69 -4.98 15.08
C LEU A 148 18.63 -3.87 14.61
N THR A 149 19.93 -4.09 14.71
CA THR A 149 20.96 -3.14 14.34
C THR A 149 22.15 -3.85 13.70
N GLU A 150 23.13 -3.09 13.19
CA GLU A 150 24.29 -3.64 12.50
C GLU A 150 23.91 -4.49 11.28
N TYR A 151 23.18 -3.88 10.36
CA TYR A 151 22.79 -4.50 9.09
C TYR A 151 24.01 -5.07 8.34
N VAL A 152 23.85 -6.28 7.77
CA VAL A 152 24.94 -7.06 7.15
C VAL A 152 25.25 -6.61 5.71
N GLY A 153 24.39 -5.77 5.12
CA GLY A 153 24.59 -5.23 3.77
C GLY A 153 25.79 -4.28 3.63
N SER A 154 25.99 -3.82 2.40
CA SER A 154 27.13 -2.97 2.02
C SER A 154 26.68 -1.60 1.54
N THR A 155 27.57 -0.61 1.61
CA THR A 155 27.31 0.77 1.20
C THR A 155 28.22 1.18 0.02
N PRO A 156 28.22 0.45 -1.11
CA PRO A 156 29.26 0.60 -2.14
C PRO A 156 29.25 1.99 -2.80
N ARG A 157 28.15 2.74 -2.71
CA ARG A 157 27.99 4.08 -3.28
C ARG A 157 28.13 5.21 -2.27
N PHE A 158 28.37 4.92 -1.01
CA PHE A 158 28.57 5.96 -0.01
C PHE A 158 29.97 6.54 -0.16
N SER A 159 30.08 7.86 -0.21
CA SER A 159 31.35 8.54 -0.03
C SER A 159 31.91 8.26 1.36
N LYS A 160 33.21 8.53 1.56
CA LYS A 160 33.86 8.42 2.87
C LYS A 160 33.18 9.28 3.94
N GLU A 161 32.62 10.42 3.54
CA GLU A 161 31.87 11.30 4.44
C GLU A 161 30.55 10.64 4.85
N SER A 162 29.78 10.13 3.88
CA SER A 162 28.52 9.43 4.13
C SER A 162 28.71 8.16 4.98
N THR A 163 29.77 7.38 4.73
CA THR A 163 30.13 6.23 5.59
C THR A 163 30.38 6.65 7.02
N LYS A 164 31.14 7.73 7.24
CA LYS A 164 31.41 8.25 8.59
C LYS A 164 30.15 8.78 9.27
N THR A 165 29.25 9.40 8.51
CA THR A 165 27.93 9.83 9.01
C THR A 165 27.12 8.62 9.47
N PHE A 166 27.06 7.56 8.66
CA PHE A 166 26.37 6.31 9.02
C PHE A 166 26.98 5.64 10.26
N GLU A 167 28.31 5.55 10.36
CA GLU A 167 29.01 5.07 11.56
C GLU A 167 28.66 5.89 12.81
N THR A 168 28.51 7.21 12.65
CA THR A 168 28.11 8.10 13.75
C THR A 168 26.68 7.80 14.20
N LEU A 169 25.74 7.63 13.28
CA LEU A 169 24.36 7.21 13.59
C LEU A 169 24.37 5.87 14.35
N ASN A 170 25.13 4.88 13.87
CA ASN A 170 25.26 3.59 14.54
C ASN A 170 25.80 3.71 15.97
N SER A 171 26.75 4.62 16.22
CA SER A 171 27.29 4.85 17.57
C SER A 171 26.28 5.46 18.55
N GLU A 172 25.22 6.09 18.03
CA GLU A 172 24.17 6.77 18.79
C GLU A 172 22.95 5.85 19.06
N LEU A 173 22.88 4.68 18.43
CA LEU A 173 21.80 3.68 18.59
C LEU A 173 21.52 3.26 20.04
N PRO A 174 22.51 3.11 20.94
CA PRO A 174 22.22 2.80 22.35
C PRO A 174 21.44 3.89 23.10
N MET A 175 21.46 5.14 22.61
CA MET A 175 20.64 6.21 23.18
C MET A 175 19.19 6.08 22.73
N LEU A 176 18.95 5.82 21.44
CA LEU A 176 17.62 5.57 20.89
C LEU A 176 16.96 4.39 21.59
N GLN A 177 17.70 3.29 21.77
CA GLN A 177 17.22 2.07 22.42
C GLN A 177 16.57 2.32 23.78
N LYS A 178 17.15 3.21 24.59
CA LYS A 178 16.64 3.54 25.94
C LYS A 178 15.28 4.24 25.94
N THR A 179 14.90 4.79 24.78
CA THR A 179 13.61 5.45 24.57
C THR A 179 12.53 4.48 24.10
N ILE A 180 12.89 3.27 23.68
CA ILE A 180 11.92 2.31 23.16
C ILE A 180 11.07 1.77 24.31
N GLU A 181 9.77 1.78 24.08
CA GLU A 181 8.74 1.21 24.94
C GLU A 181 7.91 0.23 24.12
N THR A 182 7.64 -0.91 24.73
CA THR A 182 6.74 -1.92 24.20
C THR A 182 5.48 -1.97 25.06
N PHE A 183 4.33 -2.17 24.43
CA PHE A 183 3.04 -2.39 25.08
C PHE A 183 2.18 -3.29 24.17
N VAL A 184 1.01 -3.70 24.65
CA VAL A 184 0.14 -4.60 23.88
C VAL A 184 -0.37 -3.90 22.61
N PRO A 185 -0.16 -4.45 21.41
CA PRO A 185 -0.71 -3.91 20.16
C PRO A 185 -2.25 -3.87 20.17
N ASP A 186 -2.83 -2.79 19.66
CA ASP A 186 -4.28 -2.63 19.45
C ASP A 186 -4.73 -3.38 18.19
N GLU A 187 -4.75 -4.72 18.28
CA GLU A 187 -5.23 -5.59 17.19
C GLU A 187 -6.68 -5.28 16.76
N ALA A 188 -7.53 -4.79 17.67
CA ALA A 188 -8.91 -4.47 17.36
C ALA A 188 -9.02 -3.27 16.40
N SER A 189 -8.21 -2.22 16.63
CA SER A 189 -8.14 -1.08 15.71
C SER A 189 -7.59 -1.48 14.34
N VAL A 190 -6.58 -2.35 14.29
CA VAL A 190 -6.00 -2.84 13.03
C VAL A 190 -7.02 -3.66 12.27
N GLN A 191 -7.72 -4.57 12.95
CA GLN A 191 -8.77 -5.37 12.35
C GLN A 191 -9.91 -4.49 11.81
N THR A 192 -10.34 -3.49 12.59
CA THR A 192 -11.35 -2.52 12.15
C THR A 192 -10.90 -1.78 10.89
N GLN A 193 -9.65 -1.31 10.83
CA GLN A 193 -9.11 -0.64 9.64
C GLN A 193 -9.02 -1.56 8.42
N ILE A 194 -8.67 -2.84 8.63
CA ILE A 194 -8.67 -3.84 7.55
C ILE A 194 -10.09 -4.05 7.04
N GLU A 195 -11.06 -4.26 7.94
CA GLU A 195 -12.46 -4.42 7.58
C GLU A 195 -13.02 -3.19 6.85
N ASP A 196 -12.72 -2.00 7.36
CA ASP A 196 -13.07 -0.73 6.70
C ASP A 196 -12.43 -0.68 5.31
N SER A 197 -11.17 -1.06 5.16
CA SER A 197 -10.49 -1.04 3.86
C SER A 197 -11.07 -2.03 2.84
N LYS A 198 -11.63 -3.17 3.31
CA LYS A 198 -12.30 -4.16 2.44
C LYS A 198 -13.59 -3.63 1.83
N ALA A 199 -14.20 -2.60 2.43
CA ALA A 199 -15.35 -1.92 1.85
C ALA A 199 -14.99 -1.09 0.60
N TYR A 200 -13.70 -0.92 0.29
CA TYR A 200 -13.22 -0.12 -0.83
C TYR A 200 -12.48 -1.01 -1.84
N LEU A 201 -12.62 -0.66 -3.12
CA LEU A 201 -11.83 -1.26 -4.19
C LEU A 201 -10.45 -0.58 -4.24
N ASN A 202 -9.50 -1.09 -3.46
CA ASN A 202 -8.13 -0.56 -3.41
C ASN A 202 -7.17 -1.39 -4.26
N PHE A 203 -6.28 -0.70 -4.99
CA PHE A 203 -5.23 -1.32 -5.79
C PHE A 203 -4.10 -0.35 -6.14
N MET A 204 -2.92 -0.91 -6.38
CA MET A 204 -1.78 -0.26 -7.00
C MET A 204 -1.16 -1.24 -8.00
N SER A 205 -1.41 -1.03 -9.28
CA SER A 205 -1.10 -2.00 -10.32
C SER A 205 -0.66 -1.34 -11.62
N THR A 206 -0.70 -2.09 -12.71
CA THR A 206 -0.46 -1.63 -14.07
C THR A 206 -1.67 -1.92 -14.96
N THR A 207 -1.77 -1.12 -16.02
CA THR A 207 -2.69 -1.37 -17.12
C THR A 207 -2.15 -2.47 -18.03
N LEU A 208 -3.00 -2.99 -18.93
CA LEU A 208 -2.60 -3.95 -19.97
C LEU A 208 -1.47 -3.41 -20.89
N THR A 209 -1.32 -2.09 -21.01
CA THR A 209 -0.25 -1.44 -21.78
C THR A 209 1.04 -1.25 -20.98
N GLY A 210 1.02 -1.55 -19.67
CA GLY A 210 2.17 -1.41 -18.78
C GLY A 210 2.23 -0.09 -18.00
N ASP A 211 1.27 0.81 -18.21
CA ASP A 211 1.24 2.10 -17.50
C ASP A 211 0.81 1.90 -16.03
N PRO A 212 1.47 2.52 -15.03
CA PRO A 212 1.06 2.47 -13.63
C PRO A 212 -0.35 3.05 -13.43
N ILE A 213 -1.15 2.41 -12.57
CA ILE A 213 -2.51 2.85 -12.22
C ILE A 213 -2.86 2.50 -10.77
N THR A 214 -3.58 3.37 -10.08
CA THR A 214 -4.01 3.17 -8.68
C THR A 214 -5.49 3.50 -8.50
N SER A 215 -6.06 3.14 -7.35
CA SER A 215 -7.46 3.45 -7.00
C SER A 215 -7.80 4.96 -6.97
N THR A 216 -6.79 5.83 -7.04
CA THR A 216 -6.99 7.27 -7.26
C THR A 216 -7.70 7.58 -8.58
N VAL A 217 -7.72 6.65 -9.54
CA VAL A 217 -8.47 6.76 -10.81
C VAL A 217 -9.98 6.99 -10.59
N PHE A 218 -10.50 6.71 -9.39
CA PHE A 218 -11.90 6.95 -9.04
C PHE A 218 -12.17 8.38 -8.58
N TYR A 219 -11.18 9.10 -8.05
CA TYR A 219 -11.40 10.30 -7.24
C TYR A 219 -11.80 11.54 -8.05
N ASP A 220 -11.41 11.58 -9.32
CA ASP A 220 -11.74 12.69 -10.23
C ASP A 220 -13.13 12.57 -10.87
N TYR A 221 -13.88 11.51 -10.57
CA TYR A 221 -15.17 11.20 -11.20
C TYR A 221 -16.27 11.04 -10.17
N ASP A 222 -17.48 11.47 -10.50
CA ASP A 222 -18.65 11.27 -9.64
C ASP A 222 -18.98 9.78 -9.49
N LEU A 223 -18.65 9.00 -10.52
CA LEU A 223 -18.84 7.56 -10.57
C LEU A 223 -17.83 6.93 -11.53
N THR A 224 -17.36 5.73 -11.21
CA THR A 224 -16.60 4.88 -12.14
C THR A 224 -17.33 3.56 -12.33
N VAL A 225 -17.55 3.20 -13.60
CA VAL A 225 -18.07 1.89 -13.99
C VAL A 225 -16.88 0.92 -14.09
N VAL A 226 -16.87 -0.11 -13.27
CA VAL A 226 -15.79 -1.12 -13.21
C VAL A 226 -16.33 -2.45 -13.69
N ASN A 227 -15.96 -2.87 -14.90
CA ASN A 227 -16.33 -4.17 -15.44
C ASN A 227 -15.26 -5.21 -15.08
N PHE A 228 -15.66 -6.32 -14.45
CA PHE A 228 -14.80 -7.47 -14.21
C PHE A 228 -15.06 -8.53 -15.26
N TRP A 229 -14.00 -8.94 -15.94
CA TRP A 229 -14.00 -9.88 -17.05
C TRP A 229 -12.85 -10.89 -16.91
N ALA A 230 -12.83 -11.93 -17.72
CA ALA A 230 -11.71 -12.87 -17.81
C ALA A 230 -11.58 -13.41 -19.22
N SER A 231 -10.39 -13.89 -19.58
CA SER A 231 -10.14 -14.45 -20.91
C SER A 231 -11.09 -15.61 -21.26
N TYR A 232 -11.50 -16.40 -20.27
CA TYR A 232 -12.44 -17.52 -20.43
C TYR A 232 -13.91 -17.10 -20.57
N CYS A 233 -14.23 -15.81 -20.51
CA CYS A 233 -15.55 -15.31 -20.92
C CYS A 233 -15.68 -15.28 -22.46
N TYR A 234 -14.56 -15.24 -23.18
CA TYR A 234 -14.53 -15.32 -24.64
C TYR A 234 -14.44 -16.78 -25.11
N PRO A 235 -15.19 -17.17 -26.16
CA PRO A 235 -16.12 -16.36 -26.95
C PRO A 235 -17.58 -16.39 -26.45
N ASP A 236 -17.91 -17.30 -25.53
CA ASP A 236 -19.28 -17.73 -25.27
C ASP A 236 -20.17 -16.67 -24.60
N ILE A 237 -19.60 -15.84 -23.73
CA ILE A 237 -20.30 -14.75 -23.01
C ILE A 237 -19.59 -13.41 -23.23
N ASN A 238 -19.16 -13.17 -24.47
CA ASN A 238 -18.44 -11.97 -24.88
C ASN A 238 -19.38 -10.75 -25.01
N GLU A 239 -19.08 -9.69 -24.24
CA GLU A 239 -19.82 -8.42 -24.24
C GLU A 239 -18.99 -7.21 -24.68
N LEU A 240 -17.75 -7.42 -25.13
CA LEU A 240 -16.78 -6.35 -25.34
C LEU A 240 -17.23 -5.31 -26.37
N ALA A 241 -17.93 -5.73 -27.44
CA ALA A 241 -18.46 -4.79 -28.44
C ALA A 241 -19.60 -3.92 -27.86
N THR A 242 -20.43 -4.48 -26.99
CA THR A 242 -21.47 -3.73 -26.28
C THR A 242 -20.84 -2.73 -25.32
N LEU A 243 -19.85 -3.16 -24.53
CA LEU A 243 -19.12 -2.31 -23.58
C LEU A 243 -18.34 -1.19 -24.28
N GLU A 244 -17.74 -1.47 -25.44
CA GLU A 244 -17.03 -0.45 -26.23
C GLU A 244 -17.99 0.63 -26.76
N SER A 245 -19.16 0.22 -27.24
CA SER A 245 -20.22 1.17 -27.64
C SER A 245 -20.72 1.99 -26.46
N PHE A 246 -20.95 1.33 -25.32
CA PHE A 246 -21.35 1.96 -24.07
C PHE A 246 -20.31 3.00 -23.62
N TYR A 247 -19.04 2.61 -23.53
CA TYR A 247 -17.93 3.46 -23.14
C TYR A 247 -17.79 4.72 -24.00
N LYS A 248 -17.85 4.58 -25.33
CA LYS A 248 -17.78 5.72 -26.25
C LYS A 248 -18.92 6.72 -26.01
N GLN A 249 -20.15 6.21 -25.89
CA GLN A 249 -21.31 7.06 -25.63
C GLN A 249 -21.30 7.64 -24.20
N LEU A 250 -20.75 6.92 -23.22
CA LEU A 250 -20.58 7.37 -21.85
C LEU A 250 -19.68 8.60 -21.79
N LYS A 251 -18.52 8.55 -22.46
CA LYS A 251 -17.59 9.69 -22.58
C LYS A 251 -18.22 10.93 -23.20
N GLU A 252 -19.11 10.75 -24.17
CA GLU A 252 -19.79 11.86 -24.85
C GLU A 252 -20.89 12.49 -23.99
N LYS A 253 -21.67 11.68 -23.27
CA LYS A 253 -22.85 12.14 -22.52
C LYS A 253 -22.57 12.51 -21.07
N TYR A 254 -21.61 11.84 -20.43
CA TYR A 254 -21.30 11.96 -19.00
C TYR A 254 -19.79 12.03 -18.78
N PRO A 255 -19.15 13.19 -19.05
CA PRO A 255 -17.70 13.35 -18.90
C PRO A 255 -17.22 13.22 -17.45
N ASN A 256 -18.13 13.28 -16.48
CA ASN A 256 -17.92 13.07 -15.05
C ASN A 256 -18.01 11.60 -14.61
N ILE A 257 -18.24 10.67 -15.55
CA ILE A 257 -18.23 9.23 -15.28
C ILE A 257 -17.06 8.58 -16.01
N ASN A 258 -16.33 7.73 -15.31
CA ASN A 258 -15.26 6.92 -15.90
C ASN A 258 -15.70 5.48 -16.17
N PHE A 259 -14.95 4.78 -17.01
CA PHE A 259 -15.10 3.35 -17.25
C PHE A 259 -13.72 2.68 -17.29
N VAL A 260 -13.58 1.59 -16.53
CA VAL A 260 -12.39 0.73 -16.57
C VAL A 260 -12.81 -0.73 -16.60
N GLN A 261 -12.00 -1.58 -17.25
CA GLN A 261 -12.15 -3.03 -17.16
C GLN A 261 -11.02 -3.62 -16.32
N VAL A 262 -11.33 -4.63 -15.52
CA VAL A 262 -10.38 -5.50 -14.84
C VAL A 262 -10.46 -6.88 -15.50
N VAL A 263 -9.33 -7.42 -15.95
CA VAL A 263 -9.26 -8.79 -16.46
C VAL A 263 -8.62 -9.68 -15.39
N ILE A 264 -9.43 -10.51 -14.75
CA ILE A 264 -9.06 -11.09 -13.45
C ILE A 264 -8.04 -12.23 -13.54
N ASP A 265 -7.84 -12.80 -14.74
CA ASP A 265 -6.91 -13.91 -15.00
C ASP A 265 -5.62 -13.44 -15.70
N LEU A 266 -5.31 -12.14 -15.58
CA LEU A 266 -4.02 -11.57 -15.97
C LEU A 266 -3.14 -11.28 -14.74
N PRO A 267 -1.80 -11.32 -14.89
CA PRO A 267 -1.06 -11.66 -16.12
C PRO A 267 -1.08 -13.18 -16.41
N GLY A 268 -0.87 -13.56 -17.68
CA GLY A 268 -0.79 -14.96 -18.07
C GLY A 268 -0.79 -15.15 -19.59
N GLU A 269 0.23 -15.79 -20.16
CA GLU A 269 0.47 -15.83 -21.61
C GLU A 269 -0.77 -16.27 -22.43
N LYS A 270 -1.44 -17.34 -21.99
CA LYS A 270 -2.65 -17.83 -22.66
C LYS A 270 -3.79 -16.82 -22.58
N ALA A 271 -4.04 -16.27 -21.39
CA ALA A 271 -5.09 -15.28 -21.16
C ALA A 271 -4.82 -14.00 -21.95
N GLU A 272 -3.57 -13.52 -21.97
CA GLU A 272 -3.15 -12.36 -22.77
C GLU A 272 -3.41 -12.55 -24.26
N ASN A 273 -3.08 -13.72 -24.82
CA ASN A 273 -3.31 -13.98 -26.24
C ASN A 273 -4.81 -13.96 -26.58
N THR A 274 -5.63 -14.56 -25.73
CA THR A 274 -7.09 -14.53 -25.87
C THR A 274 -7.67 -13.13 -25.72
N VAL A 275 -7.23 -12.36 -24.71
CA VAL A 275 -7.63 -10.96 -24.48
C VAL A 275 -7.27 -10.09 -25.69
N LYS A 276 -6.02 -10.19 -26.18
CA LYS A 276 -5.54 -9.45 -27.36
C LYS A 276 -6.38 -9.73 -28.60
N GLN A 277 -6.75 -11.00 -28.83
CA GLN A 277 -7.64 -11.37 -29.94
C GLN A 277 -9.03 -10.77 -29.76
N ALA A 278 -9.67 -11.00 -28.61
CA ALA A 278 -11.02 -10.53 -28.32
C ALA A 278 -11.14 -9.00 -28.41
N TYR A 279 -10.13 -8.28 -27.91
CA TYR A 279 -10.08 -6.82 -27.96
C TYR A 279 -9.94 -6.30 -29.38
N LYS A 280 -9.12 -6.96 -30.21
CA LYS A 280 -8.97 -6.59 -31.62
C LYS A 280 -10.28 -6.81 -32.40
N GLU A 281 -11.00 -7.89 -32.11
CA GLU A 281 -12.30 -8.19 -32.75
C GLU A 281 -13.39 -7.19 -32.36
N ALA A 282 -13.47 -6.82 -31.07
CA ALA A 282 -14.45 -5.85 -30.57
C ALA A 282 -14.04 -4.38 -30.75
N GLY A 283 -12.77 -4.10 -31.07
CA GLY A 283 -12.25 -2.74 -31.19
C GLY A 283 -12.19 -1.99 -29.85
N VAL A 284 -11.81 -2.70 -28.78
CA VAL A 284 -11.74 -2.16 -27.40
C VAL A 284 -10.74 -1.00 -27.31
N THR A 285 -11.16 0.10 -26.68
CA THR A 285 -10.34 1.31 -26.45
C THR A 285 -10.35 1.85 -25.02
N PHE A 286 -11.07 1.19 -24.10
CA PHE A 286 -11.06 1.55 -22.69
C PHE A 286 -9.84 1.00 -21.94
N THR A 287 -9.52 1.63 -20.82
CA THR A 287 -8.43 1.22 -19.94
C THR A 287 -8.71 -0.16 -19.34
N THR A 288 -7.71 -1.03 -19.41
CA THR A 288 -7.76 -2.38 -18.82
C THR A 288 -6.71 -2.50 -17.73
N ILE A 289 -7.12 -2.94 -16.55
CA ILE A 289 -6.30 -3.09 -15.35
C ILE A 289 -5.99 -4.57 -15.12
N ILE A 290 -4.74 -4.87 -14.78
CA ILE A 290 -4.32 -6.17 -14.27
C ILE A 290 -4.48 -6.14 -12.74
N PRO A 291 -5.18 -7.09 -12.10
CA PRO A 291 -5.38 -7.03 -10.65
C PRO A 291 -4.06 -7.26 -9.89
N ASP A 292 -3.83 -6.46 -8.85
CA ASP A 292 -2.82 -6.75 -7.82
C ASP A 292 -3.39 -7.69 -6.75
N GLN A 293 -2.60 -8.01 -5.73
CA GLN A 293 -3.04 -8.91 -4.66
C GLN A 293 -4.23 -8.35 -3.85
N ALA A 294 -4.27 -7.03 -3.62
CA ALA A 294 -5.35 -6.38 -2.90
C ALA A 294 -6.67 -6.48 -3.66
N MET A 295 -6.65 -6.13 -4.96
CA MET A 295 -7.80 -6.27 -5.84
C MET A 295 -8.23 -7.74 -5.99
N ALA A 296 -7.27 -8.67 -6.10
CA ALA A 296 -7.58 -10.10 -6.20
C ALA A 296 -8.32 -10.63 -4.97
N SER A 297 -7.90 -10.21 -3.76
CA SER A 297 -8.63 -10.55 -2.52
C SER A 297 -10.04 -9.96 -2.53
N TRP A 298 -10.17 -8.68 -2.93
CA TRP A 298 -11.48 -8.04 -3.04
C TRP A 298 -12.38 -8.77 -4.05
N ILE A 299 -11.82 -9.21 -5.19
CA ILE A 299 -12.55 -9.97 -6.21
C ILE A 299 -13.09 -11.28 -5.64
N ILE A 300 -12.25 -12.04 -4.92
CA ILE A 300 -12.65 -13.32 -4.30
C ILE A 300 -13.81 -13.12 -3.32
N ASP A 301 -13.76 -12.06 -2.53
CA ASP A 301 -14.77 -11.79 -1.49
C ASP A 301 -16.10 -11.25 -2.07
N ASN A 302 -16.07 -10.58 -3.23
CA ASN A 302 -17.22 -9.81 -3.72
C ASN A 302 -17.87 -10.34 -5.02
N LEU A 303 -17.13 -11.07 -5.86
CA LEU A 303 -17.65 -11.59 -7.13
C LEU A 303 -18.25 -12.98 -6.95
N LYS A 304 -19.47 -13.17 -7.48
CA LYS A 304 -20.15 -14.48 -7.54
C LYS A 304 -20.00 -15.15 -8.92
N GLY A 305 -19.61 -14.40 -9.93
CA GLY A 305 -19.51 -14.85 -11.31
C GLY A 305 -19.03 -13.75 -12.24
N LEU A 306 -18.80 -14.12 -13.50
CA LEU A 306 -18.36 -13.21 -14.56
C LEU A 306 -19.26 -13.29 -15.80
N PRO A 307 -19.31 -12.22 -16.60
CA PRO A 307 -18.83 -10.89 -16.25
C PRO A 307 -19.69 -10.26 -15.15
N THR A 308 -19.13 -9.31 -14.40
CA THR A 308 -19.88 -8.51 -13.42
C THR A 308 -19.40 -7.07 -13.49
N THR A 309 -20.32 -6.11 -13.54
CA THR A 309 -20.01 -4.68 -13.51
C THR A 309 -20.44 -4.06 -12.18
N PHE A 310 -19.49 -3.43 -11.49
CA PHE A 310 -19.73 -2.63 -10.30
C PHE A 310 -19.70 -1.14 -10.64
N PHE A 311 -20.33 -0.35 -9.77
CA PHE A 311 -20.28 1.10 -9.81
C PHE A 311 -19.55 1.58 -8.56
N VAL A 312 -18.51 2.38 -8.73
CA VAL A 312 -17.61 2.81 -7.65
C VAL A 312 -17.69 4.33 -7.51
N ASP A 313 -17.90 4.81 -6.28
CA ASP A 313 -17.99 6.23 -5.98
C ASP A 313 -16.62 6.93 -6.04
N ASN A 314 -16.63 8.26 -5.89
CA ASN A 314 -15.44 9.11 -5.88
C ASN A 314 -14.49 8.90 -4.67
N LYS A 315 -14.80 7.97 -3.76
CA LYS A 315 -13.94 7.56 -2.64
C LYS A 315 -13.40 6.14 -2.83
N GLY A 316 -13.76 5.46 -3.92
CA GLY A 316 -13.38 4.07 -4.16
C GLY A 316 -14.30 3.04 -3.52
N ARG A 317 -15.49 3.42 -3.05
CA ARG A 317 -16.48 2.49 -2.48
C ARG A 317 -17.40 1.96 -3.58
N PRO A 318 -17.49 0.64 -3.75
CA PRO A 318 -18.51 0.03 -4.60
C PRO A 318 -19.91 0.28 -4.02
N LEU A 319 -20.85 0.68 -4.87
CA LEU A 319 -22.26 0.76 -4.53
C LEU A 319 -22.89 -0.64 -4.51
N ASP A 320 -24.01 -0.78 -3.80
CA ASP A 320 -24.82 -2.03 -3.80
C ASP A 320 -25.39 -2.38 -5.19
N THR A 321 -25.45 -1.39 -6.08
CA THR A 321 -25.95 -1.57 -7.45
C THR A 321 -24.86 -2.23 -8.29
N LYS A 322 -25.22 -3.28 -9.03
CA LYS A 322 -24.30 -4.00 -9.93
C LYS A 322 -25.06 -4.65 -11.07
N ILE A 323 -24.32 -4.99 -12.13
CA ILE A 323 -24.83 -5.75 -13.28
C ILE A 323 -24.14 -7.11 -13.28
N GLU A 324 -24.93 -8.19 -13.18
CA GLU A 324 -24.41 -9.56 -13.24
C GLU A 324 -24.73 -10.19 -14.61
N GLY A 325 -23.70 -10.77 -15.22
CA GLY A 325 -23.76 -11.40 -16.54
C GLY A 325 -23.86 -10.39 -17.68
N VAL A 326 -23.92 -10.94 -18.91
CA VAL A 326 -24.01 -10.15 -20.13
C VAL A 326 -25.39 -9.50 -20.24
N LYS A 327 -25.40 -8.21 -20.56
CA LYS A 327 -26.62 -7.41 -20.80
C LYS A 327 -26.52 -6.62 -22.10
N ASP A 328 -27.65 -6.11 -22.56
CA ASP A 328 -27.69 -5.18 -23.68
C ASP A 328 -27.29 -3.75 -23.26
N LEU A 329 -27.06 -2.92 -24.26
CA LEU A 329 -26.62 -1.54 -24.11
C LEU A 329 -27.58 -0.69 -23.27
N ASP A 330 -28.89 -0.89 -23.43
CA ASP A 330 -29.92 -0.11 -22.74
C ASP A 330 -29.90 -0.40 -21.25
N TYR A 331 -29.76 -1.68 -20.86
CA TYR A 331 -29.64 -2.06 -19.46
C TYR A 331 -28.40 -1.47 -18.78
N TYR A 332 -27.26 -1.45 -19.47
CA TYR A 332 -26.04 -0.78 -19.00
C TYR A 332 -26.30 0.70 -18.73
N TRP A 333 -27.01 1.37 -19.63
CA TRP A 333 -27.38 2.79 -19.49
C TRP A 333 -28.31 3.06 -18.31
N GLU A 334 -29.44 2.34 -18.24
CA GLU A 334 -30.44 2.52 -17.18
C GLU A 334 -29.85 2.31 -15.79
N THR A 335 -29.01 1.27 -15.65
CA THR A 335 -28.37 0.96 -14.38
C THR A 335 -27.31 2.01 -14.02
N THR A 336 -26.53 2.49 -14.98
CA THR A 336 -25.53 3.55 -14.75
C THR A 336 -26.18 4.86 -14.31
N ALA A 337 -27.29 5.25 -14.95
CA ALA A 337 -28.06 6.42 -14.54
C ALA A 337 -28.59 6.28 -13.11
N THR A 338 -29.12 5.09 -12.76
CA THR A 338 -29.59 4.80 -11.40
C THR A 338 -28.46 4.85 -10.37
N ALA A 339 -27.29 4.29 -10.69
CA ALA A 339 -26.12 4.29 -9.83
C ALA A 339 -25.58 5.71 -9.60
N LEU A 340 -25.56 6.55 -10.63
CA LEU A 340 -25.14 7.95 -10.53
C LEU A 340 -26.04 8.75 -9.57
N GLU A 341 -27.36 8.57 -9.65
CA GLU A 341 -28.28 9.28 -8.76
C GLU A 341 -28.12 8.83 -7.30
N LYS A 342 -27.82 7.56 -7.05
CA LYS A 342 -27.48 7.07 -5.70
C LYS A 342 -26.16 7.66 -5.19
N ALA A 343 -25.12 7.67 -6.01
CA ALA A 343 -23.82 8.23 -5.64
C ALA A 343 -23.89 9.71 -5.23
N LYS A 344 -24.82 10.48 -5.84
CA LYS A 344 -25.10 11.87 -5.45
C LYS A 344 -25.89 12.03 -4.17
N ALA A 345 -26.67 11.02 -3.77
CA ALA A 345 -27.49 11.06 -2.55
C ALA A 345 -26.71 10.65 -1.29
N GLU A 346 -25.64 9.88 -1.45
CA GLU A 346 -24.77 9.37 -0.37
C GLU A 346 -23.55 10.25 -0.09
N ASN A 347 -23.31 11.26 -0.92
CA ASN A 347 -22.26 12.28 -0.79
C ASN A 347 -22.88 13.64 -0.47
#